data_AF-A0A1H7A272-F1
#
_entry.id   AF-A0A1H7A272-F1
#
_cell.length_a   1.000
_cell.length_b   1.000
_cell.length_c   1.000
_cell.angle_alpha   90.00
_cell.angle_beta   90.00
_cell.angle_gamma   90.00
#
_symmetry.space_group_name_H-M   'P 1'
#
loop_
_entity.id
_entity.type
_entity.pdbx_description
1 polymer ?
#
loop_
_entity_poly.entity_id
_entity_poly.type
_entity_poly.pdbx_seq_one_letter_code
_entity_poly.pdbx_strand_id
1 'polypeptide(L)' 'MRRALCLADRKDWDAEDFDNLDDYRQEPRRQQLVCLACGGKAMFRSAGVGRKATFSARHTADCCLNSRTWTVFRYLQ' A
#
# COMPACT_ATOMS: atom_id res chain seq x y z
N MET A 1 -3.99 1.67 -1.57
CA MET A 1 -3.78 1.69 -0.10
C MET A 1 -2.79 2.80 0.25
N ARG A 2 -2.83 3.34 1.48
CA ARG A 2 -1.91 4.42 1.93
C ARG A 2 -0.65 3.89 2.62
N ARG A 3 -0.70 2.68 3.20
CA ARG A 3 0.44 2.06 3.89
C ARG A 3 0.77 0.69 3.31
N ALA A 4 2.04 0.31 3.33
CA ALA A 4 2.53 -1.00 2.93
C ALA A 4 3.60 -1.50 3.93
N LEU A 5 3.73 -2.82 4.08
CA LEU A 5 4.78 -3.42 4.92
C LEU A 5 6.04 -3.61 4.08
N CYS A 6 7.18 -3.15 4.56
CA CYS A 6 8.47 -3.46 3.93
C CYS A 6 9.08 -4.68 4.62
N LEU A 7 9.28 -5.78 3.88
CA LEU A 7 9.88 -7.00 4.44
C LEU A 7 11.37 -6.82 4.81
N ALA A 8 12.09 -5.92 4.12
CA ALA A 8 13.48 -5.59 4.41
C ALA A 8 13.69 -5.14 5.86
N ASP A 9 12.78 -4.27 6.31
CA ASP A 9 12.88 -3.50 7.54
C ASP A 9 11.90 -4.03 8.61
N ARG A 10 10.97 -4.90 8.18
CA ARG A 10 9.79 -5.34 8.94
C ARG A 10 9.01 -4.17 9.55
N LYS A 11 8.96 -3.06 8.81
CA LYS A 11 8.31 -1.81 9.21
C LYS A 11 7.20 -1.44 8.24
N ASP A 12 6.12 -0.87 8.77
CA ASP A 12 5.07 -0.24 7.97
C ASP A 12 5.51 1.14 7.48
N TRP A 13 5.35 1.36 6.18
CA TRP A 13 5.67 2.63 5.52
C TRP A 13 4.39 3.25 4.98
N ASP A 14 4.24 4.56 5.22
CA ASP A 14 3.19 5.37 4.61
C ASP A 14 3.68 5.89 3.25
N ALA A 15 2.76 6.09 2.30
CA ALA A 15 3.13 6.38 0.91
C ALA A 15 3.81 7.74 0.79
N GLU A 16 3.38 8.71 1.59
CA GLU A 16 3.97 10.06 1.64
C GLU A 16 5.35 10.03 2.30
N ASP A 17 5.51 9.24 3.37
CA ASP A 17 6.80 9.09 4.05
C ASP A 17 7.81 8.37 3.14
N PHE A 18 7.36 7.34 2.44
CA PHE A 18 8.18 6.55 1.51
C PHE A 18 8.66 7.38 0.31
N ASP A 19 7.82 8.27 -0.22
CA ASP A 19 8.17 9.19 -1.31
C ASP A 19 9.20 10.25 -0.90
N ASN A 20 9.32 10.53 0.41
CA ASN A 20 10.32 11.42 0.95
C ASN A 20 11.70 10.74 1.15
N LEU A 21 11.83 9.43 0.96
CA LEU A 21 13.15 8.78 1.01
C LEU A 21 13.95 9.03 -0.27
N ASP A 22 15.27 9.13 -0.10
CA ASP A 22 16.22 9.05 -1.21
C ASP A 22 16.02 7.81 -2.06
N ASP A 23 16.18 7.96 -3.37
CA ASP A 23 15.96 6.90 -4.36
C ASP A 23 16.82 5.66 -4.07
N TYR A 24 18.08 5.86 -3.64
CA TYR A 24 18.99 4.80 -3.21
C TYR A 24 18.43 3.92 -2.08
N ARG A 25 17.69 4.53 -1.15
CA ARG A 25 17.04 3.82 -0.04
C ARG A 25 15.69 3.26 -0.47
N GLN A 26 15.03 3.89 -1.44
CA GLN A 26 13.72 3.53 -1.93
C GLN A 26 13.76 2.29 -2.82
N GLU A 27 14.69 2.22 -3.78
CA GLU A 27 14.80 1.14 -4.78
C GLU A 27 14.77 -0.29 -4.20
N PRO A 28 15.65 -0.65 -3.24
CA PRO A 28 15.67 -2.01 -2.70
C PRO A 28 14.39 -2.31 -1.90
N ARG A 29 13.86 -1.31 -1.18
CA ARG A 29 12.63 -1.44 -0.39
C ARG A 29 11.42 -1.61 -1.30
N ARG A 30 11.37 -0.92 -2.43
CA ARG A 30 10.25 -0.94 -3.41
C ARG A 30 9.92 -2.34 -3.89
N GLN A 31 10.94 -3.21 -4.02
CA GLN A 31 10.78 -4.59 -4.46
C GLN A 31 10.27 -5.53 -3.35
N GLN A 32 10.45 -5.14 -2.08
CA GLN A 32 10.12 -5.90 -0.89
C GLN A 32 8.88 -5.37 -0.15
N LEU A 33 8.11 -4.49 -0.79
CA LEU A 33 6.83 -4.02 -0.27
C LEU A 33 5.76 -5.09 -0.43
N VAL A 34 5.00 -5.31 0.64
CA VAL A 34 3.85 -6.21 0.66
C VAL A 34 2.65 -5.57 1.34
N CYS A 35 1.47 -6.09 1.04
CA CYS A 35 0.25 -5.72 1.69
C CYS A 35 0.26 -6.18 3.17
N LEU A 36 -0.07 -5.26 4.07
CA LEU A 36 -0.18 -5.54 5.51
C LEU A 36 -1.25 -6.60 5.83
N ALA A 37 -2.31 -6.70 5.01
CA ALA A 37 -3.44 -7.59 5.28
C ALA A 37 -3.32 -8.97 4.62
N CYS A 38 -2.81 -9.05 3.38
CA CYS A 38 -2.76 -10.31 2.63
C CYS A 38 -1.34 -10.78 2.29
N GLY A 39 -0.30 -10.04 2.66
CA GLY A 39 1.08 -10.32 2.27
C GLY A 39 1.34 -10.26 0.76
N GLY A 40 0.35 -9.85 -0.04
CA GLY A 40 0.47 -9.75 -1.49
C GLY A 40 1.49 -8.70 -1.90
N LYS A 41 2.23 -8.95 -2.99
CA LYS A 41 3.27 -8.03 -3.48
C LYS A 41 2.68 -6.65 -3.77
N ALA A 42 3.31 -5.62 -3.19
CA ALA A 42 2.92 -4.23 -3.34
C ALA A 42 3.92 -3.47 -4.22
N MET A 43 3.40 -2.50 -4.95
CA MET A 43 4.12 -1.61 -5.84
C MET A 43 3.88 -0.17 -5.40
N PHE A 44 4.95 0.58 -5.21
CA PHE A 44 4.90 2.00 -4.92
C PHE A 44 4.71 2.82 -6.20
N ARG A 45 3.82 3.80 -6.18
CA ARG A 45 3.69 4.83 -7.22
C ARG A 45 3.98 6.18 -6.58
N SER A 46 5.05 6.83 -7.05
CA SER A 46 5.47 8.15 -6.58
C SER A 46 4.43 9.22 -6.86
N ALA A 47 4.46 10.29 -6.06
CA ALA A 47 3.65 11.47 -6.30
C ALA A 47 4.15 12.17 -7.59
N GLY A 48 3.37 12.09 -8.66
CA GLY A 48 3.57 12.97 -9.81
C GLY A 48 3.03 14.38 -9.53
N VAL A 49 3.23 15.31 -10.47
CA VAL A 49 2.65 16.66 -10.40
C VAL A 49 1.13 16.57 -10.19
N GLY A 50 0.67 16.97 -9.01
CA GLY A 50 -0.76 16.98 -8.63
C GLY A 50 -1.33 15.64 -8.15
N ARG A 51 -0.53 14.60 -7.92
CA ARG A 51 -1.01 13.30 -7.41
C ARG A 51 -0.31 12.93 -6.12
N LYS A 52 -1.05 12.34 -5.18
CA LYS A 52 -0.47 11.80 -3.95
C LYS A 52 0.24 10.48 -4.24
N ALA A 53 1.36 10.25 -3.55
CA ALA A 53 2.02 8.96 -3.55
C ALA A 53 1.05 7.87 -3.09
N THR A 54 1.05 6.72 -3.76
CA THR A 54 0.13 5.63 -3.44
C THR A 54 0.79 4.27 -3.57
N PHE A 55 0.43 3.36 -2.67
CA PHE A 55 0.77 1.95 -2.81
C PHE A 55 -0.36 1.19 -3.50
N SER A 56 0.03 0.41 -4.50
CA SER A 56 -0.82 -0.49 -5.27
C SER A 56 -0.41 -1.92 -4.96
N ALA A 57 -1.23 -2.71 -4.28
CA ALA A 57 -0.92 -4.12 -4.07
C ALA A 57 -1.73 -5.02 -4.99
N ARG A 58 -1.10 -6.10 -5.46
CA ARG A 58 -1.82 -7.17 -6.14
C ARG A 58 -2.45 -8.03 -5.05
N HIS A 59 -3.66 -7.63 -4.68
CA HIS A 59 -4.45 -8.31 -3.67
C HIS A 59 -4.97 -9.65 -4.19
N THR A 60 -4.97 -10.67 -3.34
CA THR A 60 -5.74 -11.89 -3.55
C THR A 60 -7.23 -11.61 -3.31
N ALA A 61 -8.12 -12.47 -3.84
CA ALA A 61 -9.57 -12.30 -3.68
C ALA A 61 -10.01 -12.24 -2.20
N ASP A 62 -9.22 -12.83 -1.31
CA ASP A 62 -9.44 -12.89 0.14
C ASP A 62 -8.87 -11.67 0.92
N CYS A 63 -8.31 -10.66 0.24
CA CYS A 63 -7.73 -9.54 0.95
C CYS A 63 -8.81 -8.58 1.50
N CYS A 64 -8.85 -8.42 2.82
CA CYS A 64 -9.71 -7.46 3.53
C CYS A 64 -9.52 -5.98 3.14
N LEU A 65 -8.42 -5.63 2.45
CA LEU A 65 -8.19 -4.28 1.91
C LEU A 65 -8.68 -4.12 0.46
N ASN A 66 -8.93 -5.24 -0.24
CA ASN A 66 -9.49 -5.26 -1.59
C ASN A 66 -10.99 -5.56 -1.60
N SER A 67 -11.53 -6.14 -0.51
CA SER A 67 -12.93 -5.95 -0.23
C SER A 67 -13.13 -4.46 -0.03
N ARG A 68 -13.54 -3.77 -1.11
CA ARG A 68 -14.37 -2.58 -0.97
C ARG A 68 -15.40 -2.99 0.06
N THR A 69 -15.29 -2.46 1.26
CA THR A 69 -16.35 -2.56 2.25
C THR A 69 -17.53 -1.90 1.58
N TRP A 70 -18.31 -2.71 0.86
CA TRP A 70 -19.62 -2.34 0.40
C TRP A 70 -20.33 -2.00 1.68
N THR A 71 -20.68 -0.73 1.76
CA THR A 71 -21.41 -0.07 2.82
C THR A 71 -22.55 -1.00 3.25
N VAL A 72 -22.37 -1.75 4.35
CA VAL A 72 -23.45 -2.48 5.00
C VAL A 72 -24.22 -1.46 5.85
N PHE A 73 -24.85 -0.51 5.16
CA PHE A 73 -25.82 0.44 5.74
C PHE A 73 -26.93 0.65 4.72
N ARG A 74 -27.65 -0.40 4.34
CA ARG A 74 -28.88 -0.23 3.55
C ARG A 74 -30.00 -1.23 3.78
N TYR A 75 -30.04 -1.88 4.94
CA TYR A 75 -31.24 -2.58 5.39
C TYR A 75 -31.31 -2.49 6.92
N LEU A 76 -31.85 -1.38 7.42
CA LEU A 76 -32.55 -1.27 8.70
C LEU A 76 -33.00 0.19 8.85
N GLN A 77 -34.09 0.54 8.15
CA GLN A 77 -35.20 1.36 8.64
C GLN A 77 -36.23 1.56 7.53
#